data_AF-A0A2S2QF86-F1
#
_entry.id   AF-A0A2S2QF86-F1
#
_cell.length_a   1.000
_cell.length_b   1.000
_cell.length_c   1.000
_cell.angle_alpha   90.00
_cell.angle_beta   90.00
_cell.angle_gamma   90.00
#
_symmetry.space_group_name_H-M   'P 1'
#
loop_
_entity.id
_entity.type
_entity.pdbx_description
1 polymer ?
#
loop_
_entity_poly.entity_id
_entity_poly.type
_entity_poly.pdbx_seq_one_letter_code
_entity_poly.pdbx_strand_id
1 'polypeptide(L)'
;MFLAKMVSTKVLIDLLQKCGVPPNESITTILTNLRKIALLIRGHWTIKSEELYPENTISSHFGLSFEVMRFLRDYIIHMLDSEQIVNRKNIGKMFNSPPEEVKDALTSVAILDENKTWKLLATDIDTFIETVDEYSDICKEQKDWWVARMKQINAWLEHKPKKS
;
A
#
# COMPACT_ATOMS: atom_id res chain seq x y z
N MET A 1 8.80 6.31 17.30
CA MET A 1 8.51 6.29 15.86
C MET A 1 7.81 4.96 15.58
N PHE A 2 6.49 4.99 15.38
CA PHE A 2 5.67 3.77 15.31
C PHE A 2 6.14 2.87 14.14
N LEU A 3 6.63 1.68 14.48
CA LEU A 3 7.23 0.71 13.55
C LEU A 3 6.19 -0.17 12.82
N ALA A 4 4.90 -0.06 13.15
CA ALA A 4 3.85 -0.78 12.46
C ALA A 4 3.34 0.04 11.26
N LYS A 5 3.82 -0.28 10.05
CA LYS A 5 3.34 0.33 8.79
C LYS A 5 2.08 -0.34 8.23
N MET A 6 1.69 -1.46 8.85
CA MET A 6 0.51 -2.26 8.52
C MET A 6 -0.14 -2.81 9.79
N VAL A 7 -1.47 -2.95 9.80
CA VAL A 7 -2.24 -3.55 10.91
C VAL A 7 -3.33 -4.46 10.35
N SER A 8 -3.44 -5.70 10.85
CA SER A 8 -4.51 -6.60 10.41
C SER A 8 -5.88 -6.10 10.87
N THR A 9 -6.92 -6.39 10.09
CA THR A 9 -8.29 -5.96 10.44
C THR A 9 -8.72 -6.57 11.76
N LYS A 10 -8.39 -7.85 11.98
CA LYS A 10 -8.65 -8.55 13.24
C LYS A 10 -8.00 -7.85 14.44
N VAL A 11 -6.69 -7.56 14.36
CA VAL A 11 -5.96 -6.89 15.45
C VAL A 11 -6.52 -5.50 15.72
N LEU A 12 -6.86 -4.75 14.67
CA LEU A 12 -7.47 -3.44 14.82
C LEU A 12 -8.79 -3.53 15.60
N ILE A 13 -9.68 -4.45 15.21
CA ILE A 13 -10.97 -4.64 15.89
C ILE A 13 -10.79 -5.05 17.34
N ASP A 14 -9.89 -6.01 17.61
CA ASP A 14 -9.59 -6.46 18.97
C ASP A 14 -9.11 -5.29 19.85
N LEU A 15 -8.29 -4.39 19.29
CA LEU A 15 -7.83 -3.19 20.00
C LEU A 15 -8.97 -2.18 20.22
N LEU A 16 -9.81 -1.92 19.22
CA LEU A 16 -10.97 -1.03 19.37
C LEU A 16 -11.93 -1.52 20.46
N GLN A 17 -12.20 -2.82 20.51
CA GLN A 17 -13.03 -3.44 21.55
C GLN A 17 -12.39 -3.28 22.95
N LYS A 18 -11.06 -3.48 23.07
CA LYS A 18 -10.33 -3.25 24.33
C LYS A 18 -10.35 -1.79 24.77
N CYS A 19 -10.45 -0.85 23.82
CA CYS A 19 -10.65 0.57 24.10
C CYS A 19 -12.10 0.94 24.46
N GLY A 20 -13.02 -0.03 24.52
CA GLY A 20 -14.42 0.20 24.84
C GLY A 20 -15.25 0.74 23.68
N VAL A 21 -14.76 0.66 22.44
CA VAL A 21 -15.57 0.99 21.27
C VAL A 21 -16.71 -0.03 21.14
N PRO A 22 -17.98 0.41 21.07
CA PRO A 22 -19.11 -0.50 20.94
C PRO A 22 -18.98 -1.41 19.70
N PRO A 23 -19.42 -2.66 19.77
CA PRO A 23 -19.38 -3.56 18.63
C PRO A 23 -20.31 -3.10 17.49
N ASN A 24 -20.13 -3.73 16.32
CA ASN A 24 -20.93 -3.59 15.10
C ASN A 24 -20.97 -2.17 14.52
N GLU A 25 -21.91 -1.31 14.92
CA GLU A 25 -22.16 -0.03 14.23
C GLU A 25 -20.95 0.94 14.29
N SER A 26 -20.30 1.01 15.45
CA SER A 26 -19.11 1.85 15.60
C SER A 26 -17.92 1.28 14.81
N ILE A 27 -17.75 -0.04 14.78
CA ILE A 27 -16.66 -0.70 14.03
C ILE A 27 -16.87 -0.50 12.52
N THR A 28 -18.07 -0.74 12.01
CA THR A 28 -18.41 -0.53 10.59
C THR A 28 -18.18 0.92 10.18
N THR A 29 -18.54 1.87 11.04
CA THR A 29 -18.28 3.31 10.81
C THR A 29 -16.78 3.60 10.78
N ILE A 30 -16.00 3.03 11.70
CA ILE A 30 -14.55 3.21 11.74
C ILE A 30 -13.89 2.63 10.49
N LEU A 31 -14.20 1.38 10.13
CA LEU A 31 -13.65 0.76 8.92
C LEU A 31 -14.07 1.51 7.65
N THR A 32 -15.30 2.05 7.62
CA THR A 32 -15.79 2.89 6.52
C THR A 32 -15.02 4.20 6.38
N ASN A 33 -14.56 4.79 7.48
CA ASN A 33 -13.70 5.97 7.42
C ASN A 33 -12.24 5.59 7.15
N LEU A 34 -11.77 4.46 7.68
CA LEU A 34 -10.41 3.97 7.49
C LEU A 34 -10.10 3.74 6.00
N ARG A 35 -11.01 3.13 5.23
CA ARG A 35 -10.84 2.94 3.78
C ARG A 35 -10.67 4.23 2.98
N LYS A 36 -11.01 5.39 3.53
CA LYS A 36 -10.79 6.68 2.85
C LYS A 36 -9.31 7.03 2.82
N ILE A 37 -8.56 6.69 3.87
CA ILE A 37 -7.15 7.07 4.07
C ILE A 37 -6.18 5.87 4.02
N ALA A 38 -6.68 4.64 4.03
CA ALA A 38 -5.90 3.42 4.04
C ALA A 38 -6.34 2.45 2.93
N LEU A 39 -5.41 1.60 2.49
CA LEU A 39 -5.59 0.48 1.58
C LEU A 39 -5.57 -0.82 2.37
N LEU A 40 -6.43 -1.75 1.95
CA LEU A 40 -6.45 -3.11 2.43
C LEU A 40 -5.61 -4.01 1.50
N ILE A 41 -4.61 -4.69 2.06
CA ILE A 41 -3.71 -5.61 1.37
C ILE A 41 -3.64 -6.89 2.20
N ARG A 42 -4.10 -8.03 1.67
CA ARG A 42 -4.12 -9.33 2.40
C ARG A 42 -4.74 -9.23 3.80
N GLY A 43 -5.84 -8.48 3.93
CA GLY A 43 -6.53 -8.25 5.20
C GLY A 43 -5.87 -7.22 6.14
N HIS A 44 -4.76 -6.62 5.73
CA HIS A 44 -4.01 -5.64 6.49
C HIS A 44 -4.18 -4.23 5.93
N TRP A 45 -4.39 -3.28 6.82
CA TRP A 45 -4.49 -1.86 6.50
C TRP A 45 -3.12 -1.22 6.44
N THR A 46 -2.81 -0.54 5.34
CA THR A 46 -1.68 0.38 5.22
C THR A 46 -2.18 1.74 4.75
N ILE A 47 -1.49 2.81 5.09
CA ILE A 47 -1.87 4.15 4.63
C ILE A 47 -1.81 4.27 3.09
N LYS A 48 -2.72 5.03 2.48
CA LYS A 48 -2.72 5.33 1.04
C LYS A 48 -1.49 6.15 0.65
N SER A 49 -1.06 5.98 -0.59
CA SER A 49 0.09 6.74 -1.12
C SER A 49 -0.21 8.24 -1.24
N GLU A 50 -1.47 8.62 -1.43
CA GLU A 50 -1.93 10.02 -1.45
C GLU A 50 -1.71 10.73 -0.12
N GLU A 51 -1.92 10.02 0.98
CA GLU A 51 -1.72 10.54 2.34
C GLU A 51 -0.23 10.63 2.70
N LEU A 52 0.58 9.67 2.22
CA LEU A 52 2.04 9.69 2.44
C LEU A 52 2.74 10.76 1.62
N TYR A 53 2.27 11.00 0.40
CA TYR A 53 2.86 11.95 -0.53
C TYR A 53 1.77 12.91 -1.01
N PRO A 54 1.34 13.91 -0.20
CA PRO A 54 0.34 14.90 -0.61
C PRO A 54 0.72 15.64 -1.90
N GLU A 55 -0.25 16.32 -2.49
CA GLU A 55 0.02 17.19 -3.64
C GLU A 55 1.14 18.19 -3.30
N ASN A 56 2.03 18.44 -4.26
CA ASN A 56 3.26 19.25 -4.11
C ASN A 56 4.40 18.59 -3.32
N THR A 57 4.28 17.33 -2.88
CA THR A 57 5.43 16.61 -2.32
C THR A 57 6.50 16.42 -3.39
N ILE A 58 7.75 16.72 -3.02
CA ILE A 58 8.93 16.50 -3.85
C ILE A 58 9.94 15.71 -2.99
N SER A 59 10.52 14.67 -3.55
CA SER A 59 11.48 13.86 -2.79
C SER A 59 12.72 14.69 -2.43
N SER A 60 13.17 14.56 -1.18
CA SER A 60 14.23 15.41 -0.61
C SER A 60 15.59 15.16 -1.24
N HIS A 61 15.85 13.94 -1.74
CA HIS A 61 17.15 13.55 -2.23
C HIS A 61 17.29 13.69 -3.75
N PHE A 62 16.20 13.52 -4.51
CA PHE A 62 16.28 13.39 -5.96
C PHE A 62 15.19 14.14 -6.73
N GLY A 63 14.33 14.91 -6.05
CA GLY A 63 13.36 15.76 -6.71
C GLY A 63 12.23 15.00 -7.41
N LEU A 64 11.94 13.75 -7.03
CA LEU A 64 10.82 13.01 -7.61
C LEU A 64 9.50 13.69 -7.25
N SER A 65 8.60 13.82 -8.22
CA SER A 65 7.26 14.34 -7.96
C SER A 65 6.43 13.36 -7.13
N PHE A 66 5.45 13.89 -6.40
CA PHE A 66 4.48 13.09 -5.64
C PHE A 66 3.83 11.99 -6.49
N GLU A 67 3.54 12.25 -7.76
CA GLU A 67 2.94 11.28 -8.67
C GLU A 67 3.84 10.05 -8.87
N VAL A 68 5.14 10.26 -9.12
CA VAL A 68 6.11 9.16 -9.28
C VAL A 68 6.27 8.38 -7.99
N MET A 69 6.36 9.07 -6.84
CA MET A 69 6.47 8.42 -5.53
C MET A 69 5.26 7.55 -5.22
N ARG A 70 4.04 8.03 -5.52
CA ARG A 70 2.80 7.28 -5.36
C ARG A 70 2.77 6.04 -6.26
N PHE A 71 3.02 6.22 -7.56
CA PHE A 71 3.00 5.10 -8.52
C PHE A 71 4.07 4.06 -8.22
N LEU A 72 5.26 4.50 -7.82
CA LEU A 72 6.35 3.60 -7.44
C LEU A 72 5.93 2.71 -6.27
N ARG A 73 5.41 3.30 -5.19
CA ARG A 73 4.94 2.56 -4.01
C ARG A 73 3.80 1.60 -4.35
N ASP A 74 2.77 2.08 -5.05
CA ASP A 74 1.60 1.28 -5.38
C ASP A 74 1.92 0.12 -6.33
N TYR A 75 2.81 0.35 -7.30
CA TYR A 75 3.30 -0.71 -8.18
C TYR A 75 4.07 -1.78 -7.41
N ILE A 76 4.94 -1.38 -6.47
CA ILE A 76 5.67 -2.32 -5.61
C ILE A 76 4.70 -3.16 -4.79
N ILE A 77 3.68 -2.55 -4.19
CA ILE A 77 2.65 -3.27 -3.43
C ILE A 77 1.97 -4.31 -4.33
N HIS A 78 1.51 -3.91 -5.51
CA HIS A 78 0.81 -4.81 -6.43
C HIS A 78 1.67 -6.01 -6.87
N MET A 79 2.95 -5.77 -7.14
CA MET A 79 3.91 -6.82 -7.49
C MET A 79 4.10 -7.82 -6.36
N LEU A 80 4.34 -7.32 -5.13
CA LEU A 80 4.57 -8.17 -3.98
C LEU A 80 3.30 -8.92 -3.55
N ASP A 81 2.12 -8.30 -3.69
CA ASP A 81 0.84 -8.94 -3.41
C ASP A 81 0.57 -10.10 -4.39
N SER A 82 1.06 -9.98 -5.63
CA SER A 82 1.05 -11.05 -6.63
C SER A 82 2.22 -12.04 -6.49
N GLU A 83 2.95 -11.99 -5.36
CA GLU A 83 4.11 -12.84 -5.05
C GLU A 83 5.27 -12.74 -6.06
N GLN A 84 5.34 -11.64 -6.81
CA GLN A 84 6.40 -11.43 -7.78
C GLN A 84 7.68 -10.95 -7.10
N ILE A 85 8.82 -11.38 -7.65
CA ILE A 85 10.13 -10.96 -7.16
C ILE A 85 10.39 -9.51 -7.57
N VAL A 86 10.53 -8.62 -6.58
CA VAL A 86 10.85 -7.22 -6.81
C VAL A 86 12.37 -7.01 -6.88
N ASN A 87 12.84 -6.58 -8.05
CA ASN A 87 14.22 -6.13 -8.25
C ASN A 87 14.31 -4.59 -8.28
N ARG A 88 14.98 -4.00 -7.28
CA ARG A 88 15.17 -2.54 -7.15
C ARG A 88 15.71 -1.87 -8.42
N LYS A 89 16.68 -2.49 -9.10
CA LYS A 89 17.31 -1.91 -10.30
C LYS A 89 16.36 -1.89 -11.48
N ASN A 90 15.55 -2.93 -11.65
CA ASN A 90 14.57 -3.00 -12.73
C ASN A 90 13.46 -1.98 -12.54
N ILE A 91 12.90 -1.91 -11.33
CA ILE A 91 11.87 -0.92 -10.99
C ILE A 91 12.43 0.50 -11.14
N GLY A 92 13.64 0.78 -10.65
CA GLY A 92 14.27 2.09 -10.79
C GLY A 92 14.46 2.52 -12.25
N LYS A 93 14.84 1.59 -13.14
CA LYS A 93 14.87 1.86 -14.58
C LYS A 93 13.49 2.14 -15.15
N MET A 94 12.50 1.37 -14.73
CA MET A 94 11.12 1.50 -15.22
C MET A 94 10.50 2.84 -14.82
N PHE A 95 10.67 3.29 -13.59
CA PHE A 95 10.14 4.58 -13.12
C PHE A 95 11.10 5.77 -13.31
N ASN A 96 12.27 5.56 -13.92
CA ASN A 96 13.38 6.54 -13.93
C ASN A 96 13.79 7.02 -12.52
N SER A 97 13.53 6.19 -11.50
CA SER A 97 13.81 6.51 -10.10
C SER A 97 15.18 5.99 -9.67
N PRO A 98 15.92 6.77 -8.85
CA PRO A 98 17.14 6.31 -8.20
C PRO A 98 16.90 5.07 -7.32
N PRO A 99 17.91 4.18 -7.17
CA PRO A 99 17.79 2.98 -6.34
C PRO A 99 17.41 3.22 -4.87
N GLU A 100 17.68 4.41 -4.36
CA GLU A 100 17.38 4.90 -3.01
C GLU A 100 15.88 5.16 -2.87
N GLU A 101 15.27 5.85 -3.82
CA GLU A 101 13.82 6.11 -3.86
C GLU A 101 13.00 4.82 -3.94
N VAL A 102 13.47 3.86 -4.74
CA VAL A 102 12.87 2.52 -4.81
C VAL A 102 12.99 1.78 -3.48
N LYS A 103 14.13 1.95 -2.78
CA LYS A 103 14.33 1.35 -1.46
C LYS A 103 13.41 2.01 -0.42
N ASP A 104 13.25 3.32 -0.45
CA ASP A 104 12.38 4.04 0.47
C ASP A 104 10.92 3.61 0.29
N ALA A 105 10.45 3.53 -0.96
CA ALA A 105 9.15 2.97 -1.29
C ALA A 105 8.98 1.52 -0.81
N LEU A 106 9.96 0.65 -1.05
CA LEU A 106 9.95 -0.74 -0.56
C LEU A 106 9.86 -0.82 0.96
N THR A 107 10.75 -0.13 1.67
CA THR A 107 10.76 -0.17 3.14
C THR A 107 9.48 0.36 3.76
N SER A 108 8.68 1.15 3.02
CA SER A 108 7.37 1.64 3.48
C SER A 108 6.32 0.55 3.64
N VAL A 109 6.46 -0.60 2.96
CA VAL A 109 5.44 -1.67 2.93
C VAL A 109 6.02 -3.09 2.98
N ALA A 110 7.33 -3.23 2.85
CA ALA A 110 8.02 -4.50 2.70
C ALA A 110 9.27 -4.56 3.58
N ILE A 111 9.68 -5.80 3.86
CA ILE A 111 10.93 -6.15 4.54
C ILE A 111 11.78 -7.03 3.61
N LEU A 112 13.09 -6.91 3.73
CA LEU A 112 14.03 -7.78 3.07
C LEU A 112 14.23 -9.03 3.94
N ASP A 113 13.92 -10.21 3.42
CA ASP A 113 14.12 -11.46 4.15
C ASP A 113 15.58 -11.93 4.15
N GLU A 114 15.87 -13.01 4.87
CA GLU A 114 17.20 -13.61 4.98
C GLU A 114 17.80 -14.01 3.62
N ASN A 115 16.94 -14.33 2.66
CA ASN A 115 17.31 -14.67 1.28
C ASN A 115 17.49 -13.44 0.38
N LYS A 116 17.50 -12.23 0.95
CA LYS A 116 17.59 -10.96 0.24
C LYS A 116 16.44 -10.75 -0.77
N THR A 117 15.26 -11.28 -0.44
CA THR A 117 14.03 -11.11 -1.21
C THR A 117 13.07 -10.19 -0.47
N TRP A 118 12.48 -9.24 -1.18
CA TRP A 118 11.48 -8.35 -0.60
C TRP A 118 10.15 -9.08 -0.44
N LYS A 119 9.53 -8.94 0.74
CA LYS A 119 8.20 -9.47 1.07
C LYS A 119 7.39 -8.39 1.78
N LEU A 120 6.08 -8.38 1.58
CA LEU A 120 5.20 -7.47 2.32
C LEU A 120 5.40 -7.66 3.84
N LEU A 121 5.27 -6.57 4.59
CA LEU A 121 5.33 -6.62 6.06
C LEU A 121 4.22 -7.51 6.64
N ALA A 122 3.05 -7.49 5.99
CA ALA A 122 1.97 -8.43 6.22
C ALA A 122 2.25 -9.72 5.43
N THR A 123 2.96 -10.66 6.04
CA THR A 123 3.27 -11.96 5.40
C THR A 123 2.13 -12.96 5.47
N ASP A 124 1.28 -12.84 6.49
CA ASP A 124 0.08 -13.63 6.67
C ASP A 124 -1.12 -13.01 5.94
N ILE A 125 -2.02 -13.87 5.45
CA ILE A 125 -3.29 -13.45 4.85
C ILE A 125 -4.34 -13.46 5.96
N ASP A 126 -4.88 -12.29 6.28
CA ASP A 126 -6.04 -12.17 7.18
C ASP A 126 -7.33 -12.17 6.35
N THR A 127 -8.05 -13.30 6.37
CA THR A 127 -9.31 -13.46 5.64
C THR A 127 -10.52 -12.95 6.42
N PHE A 128 -10.35 -12.45 7.66
CA PHE A 128 -11.46 -12.05 8.52
C PHE A 128 -12.42 -11.08 7.81
N ILE A 129 -11.88 -10.03 7.19
CA ILE A 129 -12.68 -9.00 6.53
C ILE A 129 -13.42 -9.51 5.28
N GLU A 130 -12.94 -10.59 4.65
CA GLU A 130 -13.60 -11.21 3.51
C GLU A 130 -14.73 -12.17 3.93
N THR A 131 -14.69 -12.67 5.16
CA THR A 131 -15.70 -13.61 5.70
C THR A 131 -16.92 -12.94 6.32
N VAL A 132 -16.91 -11.61 6.48
CA VAL A 132 -17.96 -10.83 7.12
C VAL A 132 -18.71 -10.04 6.06
N ASP A 133 -19.97 -10.38 5.81
CA ASP A 133 -20.78 -9.81 4.73
C ASP A 133 -20.89 -8.28 4.82
N GLU A 134 -20.93 -7.72 6.03
CA GLU A 134 -20.99 -6.29 6.29
C GLU A 134 -19.77 -5.52 5.76
N TYR A 135 -18.64 -6.19 5.52
CA TYR A 135 -17.41 -5.58 5.01
C TYR A 135 -17.13 -5.90 3.53
N SER A 136 -18.03 -6.65 2.87
CA SER A 136 -17.87 -7.05 1.47
C SER A 136 -17.68 -5.87 0.50
N ASP A 137 -18.36 -4.75 0.75
CA ASP A 137 -18.23 -3.52 -0.04
C ASP A 137 -16.81 -2.92 0.03
N ILE A 138 -16.15 -3.01 1.19
CA ILE A 138 -14.76 -2.54 1.36
C ILE A 138 -13.83 -3.36 0.46
N CYS A 139 -14.00 -4.68 0.48
CA CYS A 139 -13.20 -5.60 -0.34
C CYS A 139 -13.43 -5.37 -1.84
N LYS A 140 -14.67 -5.11 -2.25
CA LYS A 140 -15.01 -4.80 -3.65
C LYS A 140 -14.39 -3.48 -4.09
N GLU A 141 -14.57 -2.42 -3.32
CA GLU A 141 -14.00 -1.09 -3.60
C GLU A 141 -12.47 -1.15 -3.71
N GLN A 142 -11.81 -1.91 -2.85
CA GLN A 142 -10.37 -2.11 -2.90
C GLN A 142 -9.92 -2.80 -4.19
N LYS A 143 -10.66 -3.82 -4.66
CA LYS A 143 -10.38 -4.51 -5.93
C LYS A 143 -10.52 -3.55 -7.11
N ASP A 144 -11.62 -2.80 -7.15
CA ASP A 144 -11.89 -1.82 -8.21
C ASP A 144 -10.82 -0.71 -8.23
N TRP A 145 -10.39 -0.26 -7.04
CA TRP A 145 -9.33 0.73 -6.90
C TRP A 145 -7.99 0.23 -7.47
N TRP A 146 -7.60 -1.02 -7.19
CA TRP A 146 -6.35 -1.59 -7.72
C TRP A 146 -6.36 -1.71 -9.24
N VAL A 147 -7.49 -2.11 -9.83
CA VAL A 147 -7.65 -2.17 -11.30
C VAL A 147 -7.46 -0.78 -11.90
N ALA A 148 -8.11 0.24 -11.33
CA ALA A 148 -7.98 1.62 -11.79
C ALA A 148 -6.55 2.16 -11.61
N ARG A 149 -5.93 1.90 -10.46
CA ARG A 149 -4.56 2.35 -10.13
C ARG A 149 -3.54 1.73 -11.07
N MET A 150 -3.62 0.43 -11.33
CA MET A 150 -2.68 -0.22 -12.26
C MET A 150 -2.86 0.26 -13.69
N LYS A 151 -4.09 0.59 -14.12
CA LYS A 151 -4.34 1.24 -15.41
C LYS A 151 -3.66 2.61 -15.49
N GLN A 152 -3.73 3.43 -14.43
CA GLN A 152 -3.05 4.72 -14.36
C GLN A 152 -1.53 4.57 -14.41
N ILE A 153 -0.97 3.64 -13.63
CA ILE A 153 0.47 3.38 -13.60
C ILE A 153 0.97 2.92 -14.97
N ASN A 154 0.28 1.99 -15.62
CA ASN A 154 0.66 1.51 -16.95
C ASN A 154 0.60 2.62 -18.00
N ALA A 155 -0.46 3.44 -18.00
CA ALA A 155 -0.57 4.59 -18.90
C ALA A 155 0.56 5.60 -18.66
N TRP A 156 0.92 5.87 -17.40
CA TRP A 156 2.05 6.72 -17.07
C TRP A 156 3.37 6.11 -17.57
N LEU A 157 3.58 4.80 -17.39
CA LEU A 157 4.80 4.11 -17.83
C LEU A 157 5.01 4.17 -19.34
N GLU A 158 3.93 4.13 -20.12
CA GLU A 158 3.96 4.28 -21.58
C GLU A 158 4.37 5.70 -22.03
N HIS A 159 3.96 6.73 -21.27
CA HIS A 159 4.16 8.14 -21.62
C HIS A 159 5.30 8.82 -20.85
N LYS A 160 5.96 8.08 -19.95
CA LYS A 160 6.98 8.65 -19.06
C LYS A 160 8.11 9.30 -19.84
N PRO A 161 8.76 10.34 -19.29
CA PRO A 161 9.91 10.97 -19.93
C PRO A 161 11.01 9.95 -20.21
N LYS A 162 11.63 10.01 -21.40
CA LYS A 162 12.83 9.22 -21.66
C LYS A 162 13.97 9.76 -20.79
N LYS A 163 14.77 8.85 -20.24
CA LYS A 163 15.98 9.22 -19.51
C LYS A 163 16.94 9.89 -20.51
N SER A 164 17.20 11.17 -20.31
CA SER A 164 18.22 11.95 -21.03
C SER A 164 19.61 11.43 -20.74
#